data_AF-A0A7Z9P265-F1
#
_entry.id   AF-A0A7Z9P265-F1
#
_cell.length_a   1.000
_cell.length_b   1.000
_cell.length_c   1.000
_cell.angle_alpha   90.00
_cell.angle_beta   90.00
_cell.angle_gamma   90.00
#
_symmetry.space_group_name_H-M   'P 1'
#
loop_
_entity.id
_entity.type
_entity.pdbx_description
1 polymer ?
#
loop_
_entity_poly.entity_id
_entity_poly.type
_entity_poly.pdbx_seq_one_letter_code
_entity_poly.pdbx_strand_id
1 'polypeptide(L)'
;MRKATEYMYWSLTSLLGAQNYPWRIPDIADEWELPTPKLMHQHAGSMVQMLQDPQWHIATVLPDGTYNPVAPCIADLDGSNDVNVNDLLQLINAWGQSNVSADIDGSGTVDVGDILLLVDAWGICP
;
A
#
# COMPACT_ATOMS: atom_id res chain seq x y z
N MET A 1 -26.12 -3.55 -16.46
CA MET A 1 -24.67 -3.68 -16.74
C MET A 1 -23.95 -3.42 -15.42
N ARG A 2 -23.53 -4.48 -14.70
CA ARG A 2 -22.75 -4.31 -13.46
C ARG A 2 -21.38 -3.74 -13.85
N LYS A 3 -20.95 -2.66 -13.19
CA LYS A 3 -19.76 -1.89 -13.61
C LYS A 3 -18.52 -2.78 -13.42
N ALA A 4 -17.62 -2.86 -14.40
CA ALA A 4 -16.47 -3.78 -14.40
C ALA A 4 -15.65 -3.78 -13.09
N THR A 5 -15.52 -2.60 -12.47
CA THR A 5 -14.88 -2.39 -11.16
C THR A 5 -15.52 -3.20 -10.04
N GLU A 6 -16.84 -3.29 -10.04
CA GLU A 6 -17.61 -3.99 -9.01
C GLU A 6 -17.41 -5.51 -9.12
N TYR A 7 -17.42 -6.05 -10.35
CA TYR A 7 -17.16 -7.47 -10.58
C TYR A 7 -15.74 -7.85 -10.15
N MET A 8 -14.76 -6.98 -10.40
CA MET A 8 -13.39 -7.17 -9.94
C MET A 8 -13.30 -7.17 -8.40
N TYR A 9 -13.96 -6.22 -7.74
CA TYR A 9 -14.04 -6.15 -6.27
C TYR A 9 -14.65 -7.42 -5.67
N TRP A 10 -15.82 -7.84 -6.16
CA TRP A 10 -16.49 -9.03 -5.65
C TRP A 10 -15.67 -10.30 -5.88
N SER A 11 -15.04 -10.41 -7.05
CA SER A 11 -14.18 -11.53 -7.40
C SER A 11 -12.94 -11.63 -6.50
N LEU A 12 -12.22 -10.52 -6.33
CA LEU A 12 -11.01 -10.47 -5.52
C LEU A 12 -11.32 -10.76 -4.05
N THR A 13 -12.31 -10.07 -3.48
CA THR A 13 -12.66 -10.27 -2.06
C THR A 13 -13.18 -11.68 -1.78
N SER A 14 -13.90 -12.31 -2.72
CA SER A 14 -14.33 -13.71 -2.59
C SER A 14 -13.14 -14.68 -2.68
N LEU A 15 -12.20 -14.42 -3.59
CA LEU A 15 -10.99 -15.24 -3.75
C LEU A 15 -10.07 -15.16 -2.52
N LEU A 16 -10.00 -13.99 -1.89
CA LEU A 16 -9.27 -13.78 -0.63
C LEU A 16 -10.05 -14.23 0.61
N GLY A 17 -11.31 -14.69 0.45
CA GLY A 17 -12.13 -15.25 1.53
C GLY A 17 -12.91 -14.22 2.37
N ALA A 18 -12.88 -12.93 2.04
CA ALA A 18 -13.59 -11.89 2.79
C ALA A 18 -15.12 -11.99 2.73
N GLN A 19 -15.67 -12.77 1.80
CA GLN A 19 -17.12 -13.02 1.72
C GLN A 19 -17.53 -14.36 2.35
N ASN A 20 -16.57 -15.19 2.79
CA ASN A 20 -16.81 -16.56 3.25
C ASN A 20 -17.15 -16.64 4.75
N TYR A 21 -18.19 -15.90 5.16
CA TYR A 21 -18.73 -15.96 6.52
C TYR A 21 -20.18 -16.47 6.50
N PRO A 22 -20.61 -17.31 7.46
CA PRO A 22 -21.96 -17.89 7.46
C PRO A 22 -23.10 -16.87 7.40
N TRP A 23 -22.93 -15.71 8.03
CA TRP A 23 -23.90 -14.61 7.96
C TRP A 23 -23.77 -13.78 6.69
N ARG A 24 -22.56 -13.66 6.12
CA ARG A 24 -22.31 -12.80 4.96
C ARG A 24 -22.88 -13.36 3.68
N ILE A 25 -22.77 -14.68 3.48
CA ILE A 25 -23.25 -15.37 2.27
C ILE A 25 -24.75 -15.11 2.00
N PRO A 26 -25.68 -15.30 2.97
CA PRO A 26 -27.08 -15.00 2.74
C PRO A 26 -27.33 -13.49 2.56
N ASP A 27 -26.60 -12.62 3.28
CA ASP A 27 -26.78 -11.16 3.19
C ASP A 27 -26.47 -10.59 1.79
N ILE A 28 -25.60 -11.25 1.01
CA ILE A 28 -25.23 -10.83 -0.34
C ILE A 28 -25.81 -11.68 -1.45
N ALA A 29 -26.67 -12.66 -1.14
CA ALA A 29 -27.12 -13.63 -2.13
C ALA A 29 -27.87 -12.98 -3.31
N ASP A 30 -28.56 -11.85 -3.08
CA ASP A 30 -29.26 -11.09 -4.13
C ASP A 30 -28.28 -10.31 -5.05
N GLU A 31 -27.04 -10.12 -4.61
CA GLU A 31 -26.02 -9.33 -5.30
C GLU A 31 -24.89 -10.20 -5.87
N TRP A 32 -24.50 -11.30 -5.23
CA TRP A 32 -23.29 -12.04 -5.59
C TRP A 32 -23.40 -13.56 -5.35
N GLU A 33 -23.08 -14.34 -6.39
CA GLU A 33 -23.27 -15.80 -6.40
C GLU A 33 -21.99 -16.60 -6.06
N LEU A 34 -20.82 -15.97 -6.08
CA LEU A 34 -19.52 -16.66 -5.94
C LEU A 34 -18.74 -16.24 -4.67
N PRO A 35 -19.30 -16.31 -3.45
CA PRO A 35 -18.72 -15.70 -2.24
C PRO A 35 -17.52 -16.46 -1.65
N THR A 36 -17.05 -17.54 -2.29
CA THR A 36 -15.95 -18.36 -1.75
C THR A 36 -14.86 -18.58 -2.79
N PRO A 37 -13.59 -18.79 -2.35
CA PRO A 37 -12.51 -19.13 -3.29
C PRO A 37 -12.84 -20.37 -4.11
N LYS A 38 -13.46 -21.38 -3.49
CA LYS A 38 -13.90 -22.61 -4.15
C LYS A 38 -14.85 -22.32 -5.32
N LEU A 39 -15.88 -21.50 -5.09
CA LEU A 39 -16.85 -21.13 -6.14
C LEU A 39 -16.19 -20.30 -7.25
N MET A 40 -15.28 -19.39 -6.90
CA MET A 40 -14.49 -18.62 -7.87
C MET A 40 -13.65 -19.53 -8.78
N HIS A 41 -12.93 -20.50 -8.21
CA HIS A 41 -12.16 -21.47 -9.00
C HIS A 41 -13.05 -22.36 -9.89
N GLN A 42 -14.26 -22.70 -9.44
CA GLN A 42 -15.18 -23.55 -10.18
C GLN A 42 -15.87 -22.83 -11.34
N HIS A 43 -16.23 -21.56 -11.17
CA HIS A 43 -17.13 -20.85 -12.09
C HIS A 43 -16.53 -19.61 -12.76
N ALA A 44 -15.38 -19.12 -12.30
CA ALA A 44 -14.77 -17.87 -12.77
C ALA A 44 -13.26 -18.02 -13.08
N GLY A 45 -12.87 -19.12 -13.74
CA GLY A 45 -11.46 -19.47 -13.99
C GLY A 45 -10.62 -18.37 -14.64
N SER A 46 -11.12 -17.68 -15.68
CA SER A 46 -10.38 -16.60 -16.34
C SER A 46 -10.17 -15.38 -15.44
N MET A 47 -11.14 -15.05 -14.58
CA MET A 47 -11.01 -13.97 -13.59
C MET A 47 -9.99 -14.35 -12.52
N VAL A 48 -10.05 -15.59 -12.02
CA VAL A 48 -9.06 -16.11 -11.07
C VAL A 48 -7.65 -16.08 -11.65
N GLN A 49 -7.47 -16.53 -12.90
CA GLN A 49 -6.17 -16.48 -13.59
C GLN A 49 -5.64 -15.05 -13.66
N MET A 50 -6.47 -14.08 -14.03
CA MET A 50 -6.07 -12.67 -14.09
C MET A 50 -5.71 -12.10 -12.72
N LEU A 51 -6.50 -12.39 -11.67
CA LEU A 51 -6.28 -11.86 -10.32
C LEU A 51 -5.08 -12.50 -9.62
N GLN A 52 -4.73 -13.74 -9.97
CA GLN A 52 -3.57 -14.46 -9.43
C GLN A 52 -2.31 -14.31 -10.28
N ASP A 53 -2.38 -13.61 -11.41
CA ASP A 53 -1.22 -13.39 -12.25
C ASP A 53 -0.26 -12.41 -11.56
N PRO A 54 0.98 -12.83 -11.25
CA PRO A 54 1.95 -11.99 -10.57
C PRO A 54 2.34 -10.75 -11.38
N GLN A 55 2.11 -10.73 -12.70
CA GLN A 55 2.43 -9.56 -13.53
C GLN A 55 1.69 -8.29 -13.08
N TRP A 56 0.48 -8.44 -12.53
CA TRP A 56 -0.40 -7.33 -12.18
C TRP A 56 -0.26 -6.86 -10.72
N HIS A 57 0.58 -7.52 -9.91
CA HIS A 57 0.83 -7.15 -8.51
C HIS A 57 -0.47 -6.93 -7.69
N ILE A 58 -1.50 -7.73 -7.96
CA ILE A 58 -2.78 -7.67 -7.25
C ILE A 58 -2.61 -8.22 -5.82
N ALA A 59 -3.40 -7.69 -4.88
CA ALA A 59 -3.40 -8.12 -3.49
C ALA A 59 -3.66 -9.64 -3.36
N THR A 60 -2.79 -10.33 -2.62
CA THR A 60 -2.86 -11.78 -2.35
C THR A 60 -3.31 -12.10 -0.93
N VAL A 61 -3.44 -11.08 -0.07
CA VAL A 61 -3.87 -11.18 1.32
C VAL A 61 -4.91 -10.11 1.62
N LEU A 62 -5.79 -10.38 2.58
CA LEU A 62 -6.72 -9.37 3.07
C LEU A 62 -5.98 -8.31 3.89
N PRO A 63 -6.38 -7.04 3.82
CA PRO A 63 -5.93 -6.05 4.77
C PRO A 63 -6.33 -6.47 6.19
N ASP A 64 -5.36 -6.51 7.10
CA ASP A 64 -5.55 -6.86 8.51
C ASP A 64 -5.60 -5.63 9.43
N GLY A 65 -5.40 -4.44 8.85
CA GLY A 65 -5.33 -3.18 9.58
C GLY A 65 -3.94 -2.85 10.15
N THR A 66 -2.96 -3.74 9.99
CA THR A 66 -1.58 -3.54 10.42
C THR A 66 -0.77 -2.91 9.28
N TYR A 67 -0.91 -1.60 9.10
CA TYR A 67 -0.10 -0.85 8.15
C TYR A 67 1.17 -0.39 8.86
N ASN A 68 2.31 -1.04 8.58
CA ASN A 68 3.62 -0.55 8.98
C ASN A 68 4.40 -0.16 7.72
N PRO A 69 4.11 1.02 7.13
CA PRO A 69 4.94 1.54 6.07
C PRO A 69 6.30 1.87 6.67
N VAL A 70 7.22 0.91 6.67
CA VAL A 70 8.63 1.18 6.95
C VAL A 70 9.14 1.94 5.74
N ALA A 71 9.05 3.26 5.78
CA ALA A 71 9.81 4.10 4.87
C ALA A 71 11.30 3.74 5.10
N PRO A 72 12.11 3.58 4.04
CA PRO A 72 13.56 3.60 4.21
C PRO A 72 13.91 4.81 5.08
N CYS A 73 14.75 4.64 6.11
CA CYS A 73 15.11 5.74 7.02
C CYS A 73 16.06 6.75 6.39
N ILE A 74 15.79 7.16 5.16
CA ILE A 74 16.57 8.13 4.41
C ILE A 74 16.41 9.55 4.98
N ALA A 75 15.38 9.77 5.79
CA ALA A 75 15.10 11.05 6.45
C ALA A 75 15.71 11.18 7.86
N ASP A 76 16.35 10.14 8.40
CA ASP A 76 17.17 10.23 9.62
C ASP A 76 18.56 10.74 9.23
N LEU A 77 18.72 12.05 9.23
CA LEU A 77 19.93 12.74 8.77
C LEU A 77 20.99 12.80 9.87
N ASP A 78 20.59 12.67 11.14
CA ASP A 78 21.49 12.72 12.28
C ASP A 78 21.91 11.35 12.84
N GLY A 79 21.27 10.27 12.36
CA GLY A 79 21.57 8.88 12.71
C GLY A 79 21.05 8.48 14.09
N SER A 80 20.02 9.16 14.59
CA SER A 80 19.45 8.93 15.93
C SER A 80 18.47 7.76 15.99
N ASN A 81 18.04 7.22 14.84
CA ASN A 81 16.93 6.28 14.69
C ASN A 81 15.55 6.92 14.97
N ASP A 82 15.44 8.25 14.90
CA ASP A 82 14.18 8.99 15.01
C ASP A 82 14.16 10.13 14.00
N VAL A 83 13.21 10.14 13.06
CA VAL A 83 12.99 11.28 12.16
C VAL A 83 12.19 12.36 12.90
N ASN A 84 12.84 13.48 13.19
CA ASN A 84 12.25 14.53 14.02
C ASN A 84 12.73 15.95 13.64
N VAL A 85 12.58 16.91 14.56
CA VAL A 85 12.96 18.31 14.35
C VAL A 85 14.46 18.47 14.07
N ASN A 86 15.32 17.61 14.63
CA ASN A 86 16.75 17.67 14.38
C ASN A 86 17.07 17.41 12.91
N ASP A 87 16.44 16.41 12.29
CA ASP A 87 16.58 16.12 10.86
C ASP A 87 16.04 17.25 10.00
N LEU A 88 14.88 17.81 10.37
CA LEU A 88 14.33 18.98 9.68
C LEU A 88 15.31 20.16 9.72
N LEU A 89 15.96 20.41 10.86
CA LEU A 89 16.97 21.46 10.98
C LEU A 89 18.21 21.17 10.13
N GLN A 90 18.65 19.90 10.04
CA GLN A 90 19.74 19.51 9.16
C GLN A 90 19.40 19.73 7.68
N LEU A 91 18.19 19.35 7.27
CA LEU A 91 17.69 19.55 5.91
C LEU A 91 17.65 21.05 5.56
N ILE A 92 17.05 21.88 6.42
CA ILE A 92 16.99 23.34 6.20
C ILE A 92 18.39 23.96 6.14
N ASN A 93 19.35 23.47 6.94
CA ASN A 93 20.73 23.93 6.87
C ASN A 93 21.44 23.56 5.56
N ALA A 94 20.95 22.52 4.86
CA ALA A 94 21.44 22.07 3.57
C ALA A 94 20.66 22.65 2.37
N TRP A 95 19.70 23.56 2.60
CA TRP A 95 18.80 24.07 1.56
C TRP A 95 19.53 24.61 0.32
N GLY A 96 19.14 24.13 -0.86
CA GLY A 96 19.72 24.50 -2.15
C GLY A 96 21.10 23.90 -2.43
N GLN A 97 21.63 23.04 -1.56
CA GLN A 97 22.86 22.28 -1.83
C GLN A 97 22.57 21.07 -2.72
N SER A 98 23.61 20.51 -3.35
CA SER A 98 23.53 19.35 -4.24
C SER A 98 24.42 18.23 -3.72
N ASN A 99 24.06 16.98 -4.00
CA ASN A 99 24.84 15.77 -3.64
C ASN A 99 25.16 15.66 -2.14
N VAL A 100 24.22 16.05 -1.28
CA VAL A 100 24.31 15.91 0.19
C VAL A 100 23.26 14.90 0.66
N SER A 101 23.44 14.32 1.85
CA SER A 101 22.51 13.34 2.41
C SER A 101 21.09 13.88 2.64
N ALA A 102 20.92 15.20 2.66
CA ALA A 102 19.63 15.88 2.77
C ALA A 102 18.83 15.93 1.44
N ASP A 103 19.42 15.49 0.32
CA ASP A 103 18.72 15.26 -0.95
C ASP A 103 18.11 13.84 -0.91
N ILE A 104 16.93 13.76 -0.30
CA ILE A 104 16.21 12.55 0.06
C ILE A 104 15.52 11.95 -1.16
N ASP A 105 15.01 12.78 -2.07
CA ASP A 105 14.33 12.32 -3.29
C ASP A 105 15.29 12.05 -4.47
N GLY A 106 16.56 12.46 -4.34
CA GLY A 106 17.60 12.24 -5.34
C GLY A 106 17.44 13.12 -6.59
N SER A 107 16.69 14.22 -6.49
CA SER A 107 16.50 15.19 -7.58
C SER A 107 17.76 15.97 -7.93
N GLY A 108 18.77 15.96 -7.04
CA GLY A 108 20.05 16.63 -7.20
C GLY A 108 20.14 17.98 -6.49
N THR A 109 19.09 18.42 -5.78
CA THR A 109 19.08 19.66 -5.00
C THR A 109 18.19 19.50 -3.77
N VAL A 110 18.63 20.00 -2.61
CA VAL A 110 17.81 20.02 -1.39
C VAL A 110 16.73 21.10 -1.50
N ASP A 111 15.47 20.70 -1.62
CA ASP A 111 14.33 21.61 -1.71
C ASP A 111 13.05 21.09 -1.01
N VAL A 112 11.89 21.56 -1.47
CA VAL A 112 10.60 21.22 -0.86
C VAL A 112 10.24 19.74 -1.06
N GLY A 113 10.75 19.10 -2.11
CA GLY A 113 10.57 17.66 -2.35
C GLY A 113 11.08 16.84 -1.17
N ASP A 114 12.27 17.18 -0.67
CA ASP A 114 12.91 16.50 0.47
C ASP A 114 12.14 16.73 1.77
N ILE A 115 11.62 17.94 2.01
CA ILE A 115 10.79 18.24 3.19
C ILE A 115 9.55 17.34 3.22
N LEU A 116 8.89 17.13 2.07
CA LEU A 116 7.69 16.31 2.02
C LEU A 116 7.99 14.85 2.37
N LEU A 117 9.13 14.31 1.91
CA LEU A 117 9.56 12.96 2.27
C LEU A 117 9.94 12.85 3.75
N LEU A 118 10.62 13.86 4.31
CA LEU A 118 10.96 13.88 5.74
C LEU A 118 9.71 13.89 6.63
N VAL A 119 8.71 14.70 6.27
CA VAL A 119 7.44 14.78 7.03
C VAL A 119 6.62 13.51 6.89
N ASP A 120 6.64 12.85 5.73
CA ASP A 120 6.00 11.53 5.53
C ASP A 120 6.65 10.45 6.40
N ALA A 121 7.96 10.55 6.64
CA ALA A 121 8.73 9.63 7.47
C ALA A 121 8.77 10.01 8.97
N TRP A 122 8.02 11.02 9.42
CA TRP A 122 8.13 11.55 10.78
C TRP A 122 7.82 10.51 11.87
N GLY A 123 8.73 10.35 12.83
CA GLY A 123 8.60 9.40 13.94
C GLY A 123 9.76 8.42 14.00
N ILE A 124 9.51 7.25 14.59
CA ILE A 124 10.54 6.25 14.85
C ILE A 124 11.05 5.68 13.52
N CYS A 125 12.38 5.57 13.40
CA CYS A 125 13.06 4.82 12.36
C CYS A 125 13.58 3.48 12.94
N PRO A 126 12.94 2.33 12.66
CA PRO A 126 13.36 1.04 13.19
C PRO A 126 14.46 0.34 12.36
#